data_AF-A0A7R9CMZ4-F1
#
_entry.id   AF-A0A7R9CMZ4-F1
#
_cell.length_a   1.000
_cell.length_b   1.000
_cell.length_c   1.000
_cell.angle_alpha   90.00
_cell.angle_beta   90.00
_cell.angle_gamma   90.00
#
_symmetry.space_group_name_H-M   'P 1'
#
loop_
_entity.id
_entity.type
_entity.pdbx_description
1 polymer ?
#
loop_
_entity_poly.entity_id
_entity_poly.type
_entity_poly.pdbx_seq_one_letter_code
_entity_poly.pdbx_strand_id
1 'polypeptide(L)'
;METLPIAFIFTALLVAPGYWGLPFSRVEQETTTCGYSACTGSVPGMLNVHLIPHSHDDVGWLKTVDQYYYGKFSNIQSAGVQYIIDTVLQEVATDPSKRFIQVETAFFWKWWVEQDEDTRALYRSLVNSGQIEMIGGGWSMNDEAATHYHSTIDNFAWGLRRLDEAFGACGRPRVGWQIDPFGHSRETASIMAQMGFDGLLFARLDYQDKEARVNTSTMEMLWEASANLGESCGQRTVRKQGGGNTLAPVLEGEKRGEDCYRLDW
;
A
#
# COMPACT_ATOMS: atom_id res chain seq x y z
N MET A 1 87.79 29.56 30.70
CA MET A 1 86.99 29.84 29.50
C MET A 1 87.45 28.84 28.46
N GLU A 2 86.70 27.85 28.00
CA GLU A 2 85.27 27.57 28.00
C GLU A 2 85.06 26.05 27.83
N THR A 3 83.90 25.61 28.30
CA THR A 3 83.39 24.24 28.32
C THR A 3 82.86 23.80 26.95
N LEU A 4 83.04 22.52 26.61
CA LEU A 4 82.30 21.81 25.54
C LEU A 4 80.77 21.87 25.80
N PRO A 5 79.95 21.72 24.75
CA PRO A 5 79.20 20.46 24.70
C PRO A 5 79.06 19.83 23.30
N ILE A 6 78.93 18.51 23.37
CA ILE A 6 78.63 17.53 22.34
C ILE A 6 77.15 17.63 21.96
N ALA A 7 76.83 17.78 20.68
CA ALA A 7 75.46 17.71 20.18
C ALA A 7 75.17 16.29 19.66
N PHE A 8 74.28 15.57 20.36
CA PHE A 8 73.65 14.34 19.91
C PHE A 8 72.57 14.67 18.88
N ILE A 9 72.69 14.15 17.65
CA ILE A 9 71.60 14.18 16.67
C ILE A 9 70.84 12.86 16.77
N PHE A 10 69.62 12.91 17.32
CA PHE A 10 68.65 11.82 17.31
C PHE A 10 67.90 11.79 15.97
N THR A 11 67.87 10.62 15.35
CA THR A 11 67.12 10.27 14.14
C THR A 11 65.62 10.20 14.45
N ALA A 12 64.78 10.83 13.62
CA ALA A 12 63.33 10.59 13.60
C ALA A 12 62.92 10.03 12.23
N LEU A 13 62.72 8.71 12.16
CA LEU A 13 62.04 8.03 11.05
C LEU A 13 60.54 8.29 11.17
N LEU A 14 59.97 9.09 10.28
CA LEU A 14 58.51 9.21 10.12
C LEU A 14 58.02 8.06 9.25
N VAL A 15 57.48 7.01 9.88
CA VAL A 15 56.67 6.00 9.21
C VAL A 15 55.24 6.53 9.14
N ALA A 16 54.80 6.97 7.97
CA ALA A 16 53.40 7.26 7.72
C ALA A 16 52.64 5.93 7.49
N PRO A 17 51.61 5.60 8.28
CA PRO A 17 50.77 4.45 7.98
C PRO A 17 49.89 4.78 6.76
N GLY A 18 50.18 4.13 5.64
CA GLY A 18 49.30 4.14 4.47
C GLY A 18 48.00 3.41 4.79
N TYR A 19 46.96 4.16 5.13
CA TYR A 19 45.59 3.65 5.14
C TYR A 19 45.16 3.44 3.68
N TRP A 20 45.20 2.19 3.23
CA TRP A 20 44.45 1.75 2.07
C TRP A 20 42.97 1.80 2.45
N GLY A 21 42.34 2.96 2.27
CA GLY A 21 40.89 3.08 2.27
C GLY A 21 40.35 2.23 1.14
N LEU A 22 39.67 1.14 1.47
CA LEU A 22 38.79 0.46 0.53
C LEU A 22 37.82 1.50 -0.04
N PRO A 23 37.52 1.47 -1.36
CA PRO A 23 36.55 2.40 -1.91
C PRO A 23 35.23 2.16 -1.18
N PHE A 24 34.73 3.18 -0.48
CA PHE A 24 33.35 3.22 -0.07
C PHE A 24 32.54 3.00 -1.34
N SER A 25 31.96 1.81 -1.50
CA SER A 25 30.93 1.57 -2.49
C SER A 25 29.88 2.64 -2.26
N ARG A 26 29.74 3.52 -3.26
CA ARG A 26 28.64 4.47 -3.33
C ARG A 26 27.37 3.62 -3.21
N VAL A 27 26.65 3.75 -2.10
CA VAL A 27 25.28 3.25 -2.01
C VAL A 27 24.57 3.93 -3.17
N GLU A 28 24.27 3.17 -4.23
CA GLU A 28 23.36 3.66 -5.26
C GLU A 28 22.09 4.04 -4.53
N GLN A 29 21.75 5.32 -4.62
CA GLN A 29 20.55 5.87 -4.03
C GLN A 29 19.40 5.14 -4.72
N GLU A 30 18.80 4.15 -4.04
CA GLU A 30 17.65 3.42 -4.56
C GLU A 30 16.62 4.45 -5.02
N THR A 31 16.39 4.51 -6.33
CA THR A 31 15.38 5.40 -6.89
C THR A 31 14.02 4.84 -6.47
N THR A 32 13.43 5.45 -5.45
CA THR A 32 12.09 5.09 -4.98
C THR A 32 11.06 5.45 -6.04
N THR A 33 10.35 4.45 -6.58
CA THR A 33 9.36 4.63 -7.67
C THR A 33 7.92 4.33 -7.27
N CYS A 34 7.65 3.97 -6.02
CA CYS A 34 6.35 3.53 -5.48
C CYS A 34 5.16 4.49 -5.74
N GLY A 35 3.93 4.00 -5.50
CA GLY A 35 2.70 4.74 -5.76
C GLY A 35 2.43 4.91 -7.25
N TYR A 36 1.82 6.04 -7.65
CA TYR A 36 1.43 6.27 -9.05
C TYR A 36 2.61 6.24 -10.05
N SER A 37 3.83 6.56 -9.61
CA SER A 37 5.02 6.48 -10.47
C SER A 37 5.45 5.05 -10.79
N ALA A 38 4.98 4.04 -10.05
CA ALA A 38 5.26 2.62 -10.28
C ALA A 38 4.21 1.93 -11.15
N CYS A 39 3.13 2.64 -11.51
CA CYS A 39 2.06 2.08 -12.33
C CYS A 39 2.58 1.61 -13.68
N THR A 40 2.11 0.45 -14.12
CA THR A 40 2.38 -0.04 -15.48
C THR A 40 1.60 0.80 -16.50
N GLY A 41 2.22 1.08 -17.64
CA GLY A 41 1.57 1.83 -18.71
C GLY A 41 0.41 1.05 -19.32
N SER A 42 -0.64 1.77 -19.73
CA SER A 42 -1.73 1.24 -20.55
C SER A 42 -1.47 1.51 -22.03
N VAL A 43 -2.04 0.67 -22.90
CA VAL A 43 -1.99 0.86 -24.35
C VAL A 43 -3.26 1.58 -24.81
N PRO A 44 -3.17 2.83 -25.34
CA PRO A 44 -4.33 3.55 -25.83
C PRO A 44 -5.03 2.82 -26.97
N GLY A 45 -6.36 2.90 -27.01
CA GLY A 45 -7.16 2.25 -28.07
C GLY A 45 -7.29 0.72 -27.96
N MET A 46 -6.73 0.10 -26.91
CA MET A 46 -6.89 -1.31 -26.61
C MET A 46 -7.69 -1.53 -25.31
N LEU A 47 -8.26 -2.72 -25.16
CA LEU A 47 -8.75 -3.18 -23.86
C LEU A 47 -7.53 -3.48 -22.98
N ASN A 48 -7.41 -2.76 -21.87
CA ASN A 48 -6.37 -2.99 -20.88
C ASN A 48 -6.98 -3.84 -19.76
N VAL A 49 -6.34 -4.98 -19.47
CA VAL A 49 -6.77 -5.90 -18.42
C VAL A 49 -5.74 -5.87 -17.29
N HIS A 50 -6.14 -5.35 -16.13
CA HIS A 50 -5.30 -5.29 -14.94
C HIS A 50 -5.56 -6.54 -14.10
N LEU A 51 -4.56 -7.43 -14.03
CA LEU A 51 -4.58 -8.55 -13.11
C LEU A 51 -4.07 -8.07 -11.76
N ILE A 52 -4.87 -8.26 -10.70
CA ILE A 52 -4.57 -7.77 -9.35
C ILE A 52 -4.46 -8.98 -8.41
N PRO A 53 -3.26 -9.58 -8.24
CA PRO A 53 -3.06 -10.68 -7.31
C PRO A 53 -3.20 -10.21 -5.87
N HIS A 54 -4.02 -10.90 -5.08
CA HIS A 54 -4.27 -10.60 -3.67
C HIS A 54 -4.58 -11.88 -2.89
N SER A 55 -4.48 -11.79 -1.56
CA SER A 55 -5.06 -12.76 -0.62
C SER A 55 -6.06 -12.02 0.26
N HIS A 56 -7.16 -12.67 0.63
CA HIS A 56 -8.10 -12.14 1.62
C HIS A 56 -7.90 -12.91 2.91
N ASP A 57 -7.28 -12.26 3.90
CA ASP A 57 -6.83 -12.92 5.12
C ASP A 57 -7.65 -12.40 6.31
N ASP A 58 -8.79 -13.06 6.59
CA ASP A 58 -9.67 -12.70 7.70
C ASP A 58 -8.92 -12.62 9.04
N VAL A 59 -8.99 -11.46 9.71
CA VAL A 59 -8.41 -11.26 11.05
C VAL A 59 -9.32 -11.88 12.12
N GLY A 60 -9.54 -13.18 11.99
CA GLY A 60 -10.47 -13.97 12.80
C GLY A 60 -11.84 -14.15 12.12
N TRP A 61 -12.24 -15.41 11.93
CA TRP A 61 -13.54 -15.79 11.37
C TRP A 61 -13.91 -17.23 11.79
N LEU A 62 -13.45 -18.24 11.04
CA LEU A 62 -13.60 -19.66 11.44
C LEU A 62 -12.49 -20.11 12.39
N LYS A 63 -11.33 -19.47 12.30
CA LYS A 63 -10.18 -19.67 13.19
C LYS A 63 -9.83 -18.37 13.89
N THR A 64 -9.09 -18.47 14.99
CA THR A 64 -8.53 -17.28 15.64
C THR A 64 -7.40 -16.67 14.80
N VAL A 65 -7.03 -15.42 15.08
CA VAL A 65 -5.92 -14.72 14.39
C VAL A 65 -4.64 -15.56 14.38
N ASP A 66 -4.17 -16.02 15.54
CA ASP A 66 -2.94 -16.83 15.61
C ASP A 66 -3.07 -18.19 14.91
N GLN A 67 -4.26 -18.78 14.89
CA GLN A 67 -4.49 -20.05 14.18
C GLN A 67 -4.44 -19.86 12.66
N TYR A 68 -4.98 -18.75 12.14
CA TYR A 68 -4.78 -18.35 10.75
C TYR A 68 -3.32 -18.04 10.46
N TYR A 69 -2.64 -17.29 11.33
CA TYR A 69 -1.25 -16.90 11.10
C TYR A 69 -0.31 -18.10 11.01
N TYR A 70 -0.32 -18.98 12.02
CA TYR A 70 0.60 -20.13 12.08
C TYR A 70 0.13 -21.35 11.27
N GLY A 71 -1.04 -21.29 10.63
CA GLY A 71 -1.60 -22.41 9.88
C GLY A 71 -2.01 -23.61 10.76
N LYS A 72 -2.56 -23.33 11.95
CA LYS A 72 -3.06 -24.38 12.86
C LYS A 72 -4.50 -24.76 12.54
N PHE A 73 -4.90 -25.94 13.01
CA PHE A 73 -6.26 -26.50 12.87
C PHE A 73 -6.77 -26.48 11.41
N SER A 74 -5.94 -26.95 10.49
CA SER A 74 -6.23 -26.99 9.05
C SER A 74 -7.44 -27.86 8.68
N ASN A 75 -7.91 -28.70 9.60
CA ASN A 75 -9.17 -29.43 9.50
C ASN A 75 -10.43 -28.53 9.63
N ILE A 76 -10.30 -27.33 10.21
CA ILE A 76 -11.36 -26.30 10.22
C ILE A 76 -11.32 -25.52 8.91
N GLN A 77 -10.15 -24.98 8.58
CA GLN A 77 -9.90 -24.27 7.33
C GLN A 77 -8.40 -24.33 7.02
N SER A 78 -8.08 -24.77 5.80
CA SER A 78 -6.70 -24.83 5.29
C SER A 78 -6.23 -23.42 4.91
N ALA A 79 -5.62 -22.71 5.86
CA ALA A 79 -5.11 -21.35 5.69
C ALA A 79 -3.97 -21.09 6.68
N GLY A 80 -2.90 -20.45 6.22
CA GLY A 80 -1.68 -20.16 6.98
C GLY A 80 -1.00 -18.88 6.48
N VAL A 81 -1.29 -17.74 7.10
CA VAL A 81 -0.95 -16.41 6.54
C VAL A 81 0.56 -16.15 6.47
N GLN A 82 1.34 -16.63 7.45
CA GLN A 82 2.80 -16.47 7.39
C GLN A 82 3.40 -17.08 6.12
N TYR A 83 2.89 -18.25 5.71
CA TYR A 83 3.37 -18.95 4.51
C TYR A 83 2.94 -18.23 3.22
N ILE A 84 1.79 -17.55 3.25
CA ILE A 84 1.33 -16.73 2.12
C ILE A 84 2.30 -15.57 1.93
N ILE A 85 2.63 -14.83 3.00
CA ILE A 85 3.55 -13.69 2.91
C ILE A 85 4.96 -14.14 2.49
N ASP A 86 5.47 -15.23 3.07
CA ASP A 86 6.79 -15.79 2.71
C ASP A 86 6.87 -16.16 1.22
N THR A 87 5.86 -16.86 0.71
CA THR A 87 5.84 -17.31 -0.69
C THR A 87 5.60 -16.17 -1.66
N VAL A 88 4.75 -15.19 -1.32
CA VAL A 88 4.58 -13.97 -2.12
C VAL A 88 5.89 -13.19 -2.21
N LEU A 89 6.61 -13.00 -1.10
CA LEU A 89 7.90 -12.32 -1.09
C LEU A 89 8.89 -13.01 -2.04
N GLN A 90 9.03 -14.33 -1.93
CA GLN A 90 9.90 -15.12 -2.79
C GLN A 90 9.48 -15.01 -4.26
N GLU A 91 8.20 -15.20 -4.56
CA GLU A 91 7.70 -15.21 -5.93
C GLU A 91 7.81 -13.84 -6.61
N VAL A 92 7.44 -12.76 -5.92
CA VAL A 92 7.51 -11.40 -6.48
C VAL A 92 8.96 -10.98 -6.71
N ALA A 93 9.89 -11.40 -5.85
CA ALA A 93 11.32 -11.09 -6.01
C ALA A 93 11.95 -11.73 -7.27
N THR A 94 11.37 -12.81 -7.81
CA THR A 94 11.93 -13.50 -8.99
C THR A 94 11.69 -12.78 -10.31
N ASP A 95 10.71 -11.87 -10.39
CA ASP A 95 10.32 -11.21 -11.64
C ASP A 95 9.85 -9.77 -11.38
N PRO A 96 10.54 -8.75 -11.90
CA PRO A 96 10.19 -7.34 -11.69
C PRO A 96 8.84 -6.93 -12.27
N SER A 97 8.20 -7.78 -13.09
CA SER A 97 6.84 -7.57 -13.61
C SER A 97 5.74 -8.09 -12.68
N LYS A 98 6.05 -9.00 -11.76
CA LYS A 98 5.07 -9.53 -10.80
C LYS A 98 4.62 -8.42 -9.85
N ARG A 99 3.35 -8.50 -9.46
CA ARG A 99 2.68 -7.56 -8.55
C ARG A 99 1.87 -8.31 -7.51
N PHE A 100 1.73 -7.75 -6.32
CA PHE A 100 0.83 -8.25 -5.29
C PHE A 100 0.33 -7.11 -4.40
N ILE A 101 -0.92 -7.15 -3.98
CA ILE A 101 -1.47 -6.22 -2.99
C ILE A 101 -1.59 -6.90 -1.62
N GLN A 102 -1.04 -6.28 -0.57
CA GLN A 102 -1.15 -6.74 0.81
C GLN A 102 -2.19 -5.87 1.55
N VAL A 103 -3.17 -6.50 2.18
CA VAL A 103 -4.35 -5.82 2.73
C VAL A 103 -4.31 -5.71 4.25
N GLU A 104 -4.39 -6.84 4.97
CA GLU A 104 -4.56 -6.81 6.43
C GLU A 104 -3.25 -6.51 7.18
N THR A 105 -3.12 -5.26 7.65
CA THR A 105 -1.92 -4.80 8.37
C THR A 105 -1.66 -5.60 9.64
N ALA A 106 -2.69 -6.15 10.29
CA ALA A 106 -2.53 -6.99 11.48
C ALA A 106 -1.62 -8.20 11.22
N PHE A 107 -1.86 -8.94 10.14
CA PHE A 107 -1.05 -10.10 9.80
C PHE A 107 0.31 -9.70 9.24
N PHE A 108 0.35 -8.70 8.35
CA PHE A 108 1.61 -8.18 7.84
C PHE A 108 2.53 -7.73 8.99
N TRP A 109 2.02 -6.96 9.96
CA TRP A 109 2.82 -6.46 11.06
C TRP A 109 3.31 -7.58 11.98
N LYS A 110 2.45 -8.57 12.26
CA LYS A 110 2.84 -9.76 13.03
C LYS A 110 3.98 -10.51 12.34
N TRP A 111 3.90 -10.68 11.02
CA TRP A 111 4.99 -11.25 10.22
C TRP A 111 6.24 -10.38 10.25
N TRP A 112 6.09 -9.07 10.00
CA TRP A 112 7.18 -8.11 9.90
C TRP A 112 8.08 -8.10 11.13
N VAL A 113 7.50 -8.12 12.34
CA VAL A 113 8.27 -8.07 13.59
C VAL A 113 9.07 -9.35 13.87
N GLU A 114 8.70 -10.47 13.24
CA GLU A 114 9.41 -11.76 13.37
C GLU A 114 10.60 -11.90 12.39
N GLN A 115 10.68 -11.05 11.36
CA GLN A 115 11.70 -11.15 10.30
C GLN A 115 13.06 -10.56 10.69
N ASP A 116 14.12 -11.09 10.08
CA ASP A 116 15.46 -10.51 10.10
C ASP A 116 15.60 -9.28 9.18
N GLU A 117 16.72 -8.57 9.29
CA GLU A 117 16.93 -7.33 8.53
C GLU A 117 17.05 -7.58 7.02
N ASP A 118 17.63 -8.71 6.60
CA ASP A 118 17.77 -9.03 5.17
C ASP A 118 16.40 -9.23 4.52
N THR A 119 15.51 -9.97 5.18
CA THR A 119 14.13 -10.20 4.74
C THR A 119 13.32 -8.90 4.73
N ARG A 120 13.47 -8.07 5.77
CA ARG A 120 12.83 -6.75 5.83
C ARG A 120 13.33 -5.81 4.74
N ALA A 121 14.63 -5.81 4.47
CA ALA A 121 15.24 -5.01 3.41
C ALA A 121 14.71 -5.43 2.03
N LEU A 122 14.60 -6.74 1.77
CA LEU A 122 14.01 -7.26 0.53
C LEU A 122 12.54 -6.84 0.39
N TYR A 123 11.71 -7.03 1.42
CA TYR A 123 10.30 -6.65 1.32
C TYR A 123 10.16 -5.14 1.13
N ARG A 124 10.97 -4.33 1.83
CA ARG A 124 11.00 -2.87 1.66
C ARG A 124 11.40 -2.46 0.24
N SER A 125 12.36 -3.13 -0.39
CA SER A 125 12.75 -2.81 -1.77
C SER A 125 11.63 -3.11 -2.76
N LEU A 126 10.87 -4.20 -2.55
CA LEU A 126 9.69 -4.52 -3.37
C LEU A 126 8.54 -3.53 -3.18
N VAL A 127 8.36 -2.97 -1.97
CA VAL A 127 7.41 -1.88 -1.73
C VAL A 127 7.87 -0.59 -2.39
N ASN A 128 9.17 -0.26 -2.27
CA ASN A 128 9.76 0.93 -2.87
C ASN A 128 9.74 0.92 -4.41
N SER A 129 9.79 -0.26 -5.02
CA SER A 129 9.67 -0.44 -6.48
C SER A 129 8.20 -0.49 -6.96
N GLY A 130 7.24 -0.61 -6.03
CA GLY A 130 5.82 -0.79 -6.33
C GLY A 130 5.47 -2.19 -6.84
N GLN A 131 6.33 -3.18 -6.59
CA GLN A 131 6.00 -4.58 -6.84
C GLN A 131 5.01 -5.12 -5.81
N ILE A 132 5.18 -4.75 -4.54
CA ILE A 132 4.20 -4.99 -3.49
C ILE A 132 3.57 -3.65 -3.11
N GLU A 133 2.25 -3.57 -3.15
CA GLU A 133 1.51 -2.37 -2.71
C GLU A 133 0.71 -2.68 -1.44
N MET A 134 0.82 -1.80 -0.45
CA MET A 134 -0.06 -1.83 0.72
C MET A 134 -1.38 -1.15 0.35
N ILE A 135 -2.50 -1.87 0.45
CA ILE A 135 -3.82 -1.37 0.07
C ILE A 135 -4.79 -1.45 1.26
N GLY A 136 -5.79 -0.58 1.31
CA GLY A 136 -6.68 -0.47 2.47
C GLY A 136 -6.00 0.22 3.66
N GLY A 137 -5.01 -0.41 4.30
CA GLY A 137 -4.21 0.21 5.36
C GLY A 137 -4.83 0.21 6.76
N GLY A 138 -6.03 -0.36 6.93
CA GLY A 138 -6.58 -0.68 8.23
C GLY A 138 -5.79 -1.78 8.94
N TRP A 139 -5.93 -1.87 10.27
CA TRP A 139 -5.44 -3.04 11.01
C TRP A 139 -6.14 -4.31 10.53
N SER A 140 -7.46 -4.25 10.36
CA SER A 140 -8.27 -5.19 9.58
C SER A 140 -9.13 -4.46 8.55
N MET A 141 -9.70 -5.22 7.62
CA MET A 141 -10.87 -4.80 6.82
C MET A 141 -12.08 -4.78 7.75
N ASN A 142 -12.40 -3.60 8.31
CA ASN A 142 -13.46 -3.49 9.32
C ASN A 142 -14.86 -3.62 8.70
N ASP A 143 -15.79 -4.17 9.46
CA ASP A 143 -17.22 -4.08 9.16
C ASP A 143 -17.67 -2.60 9.06
N GLU A 144 -18.71 -2.35 8.26
CA GLU A 144 -19.23 -1.01 7.99
C GLU A 144 -20.62 -0.78 8.60
N ALA A 145 -21.28 -1.83 9.09
CA ALA A 145 -22.64 -1.72 9.64
C ALA A 145 -22.67 -1.52 11.17
N ALA A 146 -21.86 -2.27 11.89
CA ALA A 146 -21.86 -2.35 13.36
C ALA A 146 -20.64 -1.68 14.01
N THR A 147 -19.81 -0.98 13.23
CA THR A 147 -18.66 -0.23 13.74
C THR A 147 -19.04 1.21 14.08
N HIS A 148 -18.50 1.71 15.19
CA HIS A 148 -18.55 3.13 15.50
C HIS A 148 -17.42 3.86 14.77
N TYR A 149 -17.69 5.04 14.20
CA TYR A 149 -16.72 5.78 13.39
C TYR A 149 -15.38 6.00 14.11
N HIS A 150 -15.41 6.21 15.43
CA HIS A 150 -14.18 6.35 16.24
C HIS A 150 -13.32 5.09 16.19
N SER A 151 -13.92 3.90 16.31
CA SER A 151 -13.21 2.62 16.22
C SER A 151 -12.70 2.37 14.80
N THR A 152 -13.43 2.82 13.78
CA THR A 152 -12.96 2.80 12.39
C THR A 152 -11.72 3.68 12.25
N ILE A 153 -11.73 4.91 12.76
CA ILE A 153 -10.56 5.81 12.74
C ILE A 153 -9.39 5.19 13.49
N ASP A 154 -9.61 4.61 14.68
CA ASP A 154 -8.55 3.94 15.45
C ASP A 154 -7.95 2.74 14.68
N ASN A 155 -8.79 1.94 14.01
CA ASN A 155 -8.37 0.82 13.15
C ASN A 155 -7.41 1.28 12.04
N PHE A 156 -7.75 2.36 11.33
CA PHE A 156 -6.90 2.92 10.28
C PHE A 156 -5.67 3.63 10.85
N ALA A 157 -5.81 4.44 11.89
CA ALA A 157 -4.71 5.15 12.51
C ALA A 157 -3.61 4.18 12.98
N TRP A 158 -4.01 3.05 13.56
CA TRP A 158 -3.06 2.03 13.99
C TRP A 158 -2.39 1.31 12.83
N GLY A 159 -3.16 0.87 11.82
CA GLY A 159 -2.61 0.21 10.63
C GLY A 159 -1.65 1.12 9.85
N LEU A 160 -2.12 2.32 9.47
CA LEU A 160 -1.33 3.29 8.71
C LEU A 160 -0.04 3.70 9.43
N ARG A 161 -0.07 3.83 10.76
CA ARG A 161 1.14 4.10 11.55
C ARG A 161 2.18 2.99 11.39
N ARG A 162 1.76 1.72 11.41
CA ARG A 162 2.69 0.59 11.25
C ARG A 162 3.28 0.50 9.85
N LEU A 163 2.50 0.86 8.83
CA LEU A 163 2.98 0.94 7.46
C LEU A 163 3.99 2.09 7.28
N ASP A 164 3.73 3.24 7.90
CA ASP A 164 4.68 4.36 7.91
C ASP A 164 5.99 3.98 8.64
N GLU A 165 5.91 3.30 9.79
CA GLU A 165 7.07 2.79 10.52
C GLU A 165 7.91 1.79 9.69
N ALA A 166 7.29 0.97 8.83
CA ALA A 166 7.99 -0.02 8.01
C ALA A 166 8.58 0.55 6.71
N PHE A 167 7.84 1.44 6.04
CA PHE A 167 8.06 1.81 4.63
C PHE A 167 8.01 3.32 4.35
N GLY A 168 7.68 4.15 5.34
CA GLY A 168 7.48 5.59 5.17
C GLY A 168 6.48 5.92 4.06
N ALA A 169 6.85 6.86 3.19
CA ALA A 169 5.97 7.36 2.12
C ALA A 169 5.47 6.27 1.16
N CYS A 170 6.25 5.21 0.92
CA CYS A 170 5.83 4.10 0.03
C CYS A 170 4.86 3.12 0.68
N GLY A 171 4.77 3.12 2.01
CA GLY A 171 3.78 2.32 2.73
C GLY A 171 2.38 2.93 2.73
N ARG A 172 2.21 4.17 2.24
CA ARG A 172 0.93 4.89 2.27
C ARG A 172 -0.02 4.36 1.18
N PRO A 173 -1.13 3.72 1.55
CA PRO A 173 -2.12 3.27 0.58
C PRO A 173 -2.79 4.44 -0.14
N ARG A 174 -3.18 4.23 -1.41
CA ARG A 174 -3.94 5.19 -2.23
C ARG A 174 -5.40 4.82 -2.38
N VAL A 175 -5.70 3.53 -2.21
CA VAL A 175 -7.02 2.96 -2.52
C VAL A 175 -7.52 2.15 -1.33
N GLY A 176 -8.78 2.36 -0.96
CA GLY A 176 -9.50 1.58 0.03
C GLY A 176 -9.90 0.23 -0.55
N TRP A 177 -9.84 -0.82 0.26
CA TRP A 177 -10.13 -2.19 -0.15
C TRP A 177 -11.10 -2.84 0.83
N GLN A 178 -12.38 -2.84 0.48
CA GLN A 178 -13.51 -3.31 1.29
C GLN A 178 -14.28 -4.40 0.53
N ILE A 179 -13.60 -5.47 0.15
CA ILE A 179 -14.21 -6.51 -0.72
C ILE A 179 -15.21 -7.39 0.02
N ASP A 180 -15.09 -7.56 1.34
CA ASP A 180 -15.90 -8.52 2.11
C ASP A 180 -16.88 -8.00 3.18
N PRO A 181 -16.94 -6.69 3.56
CA PRO A 181 -18.03 -6.20 4.41
C PRO A 181 -19.42 -6.42 3.81
N PHE A 182 -20.41 -6.70 4.66
CA PHE A 182 -21.78 -7.00 4.24
C PHE A 182 -22.60 -5.71 4.05
N GLY A 183 -22.31 -4.99 2.97
CA GLY A 183 -22.84 -3.67 2.69
C GLY A 183 -21.84 -2.58 3.07
N HIS A 184 -22.04 -1.38 2.53
CA HIS A 184 -21.06 -0.29 2.62
C HIS A 184 -21.71 0.97 3.15
N SER A 185 -21.04 1.61 4.12
CA SER A 185 -21.56 2.80 4.76
C SER A 185 -21.05 4.05 4.05
N ARG A 186 -21.93 5.04 3.93
CA ARG A 186 -21.55 6.37 3.44
C ARG A 186 -20.45 6.98 4.34
N GLU A 187 -20.47 6.68 5.64
CA GLU A 187 -19.49 7.21 6.59
C GLU A 187 -18.08 6.65 6.34
N THR A 188 -17.93 5.37 5.98
CA THR A 188 -16.63 4.77 5.61
C THR A 188 -16.00 5.52 4.44
N ALA A 189 -16.78 5.76 3.38
CA ALA A 189 -16.31 6.50 2.20
C ALA A 189 -15.90 7.94 2.56
N SER A 190 -16.68 8.61 3.42
CA SER A 190 -16.38 9.95 3.94
C SER A 190 -15.06 9.98 4.74
N ILE A 191 -14.84 9.01 5.63
CA ILE A 191 -13.61 8.92 6.43
C ILE A 191 -12.41 8.63 5.53
N MET A 192 -12.53 7.70 4.56
CA MET A 192 -11.46 7.39 3.62
C MET A 192 -11.07 8.59 2.76
N ALA A 193 -12.04 9.35 2.25
CA ALA A 193 -11.76 10.60 1.53
C ALA A 193 -10.97 11.59 2.39
N GLN A 194 -11.36 11.78 3.66
CA GLN A 194 -10.69 12.66 4.61
C GLN A 194 -9.27 12.16 5.01
N MET A 195 -9.03 10.84 4.98
CA MET A 195 -7.69 10.25 5.13
C MET A 195 -6.81 10.42 3.88
N GLY A 196 -7.37 10.92 2.77
CA GLY A 196 -6.67 11.18 1.53
C GLY A 196 -6.54 9.95 0.63
N PHE A 197 -7.53 9.04 0.67
CA PHE A 197 -7.67 7.97 -0.31
C PHE A 197 -8.30 8.50 -1.60
N ASP A 198 -7.76 8.07 -2.73
CA ASP A 198 -8.18 8.51 -4.06
C ASP A 198 -9.37 7.68 -4.58
N GLY A 199 -9.48 6.42 -4.14
CA GLY A 199 -10.57 5.52 -4.51
C GLY A 199 -10.89 4.49 -3.42
N LEU A 200 -12.02 3.81 -3.62
CA LEU A 200 -12.50 2.71 -2.77
C LEU A 200 -13.07 1.62 -3.67
N LEU A 201 -12.59 0.39 -3.49
CA LEU A 201 -13.16 -0.79 -4.14
C LEU A 201 -13.87 -1.66 -3.12
N PHE A 202 -15.02 -2.16 -3.52
CA PHE A 202 -15.79 -3.15 -2.78
C PHE A 202 -16.51 -4.11 -3.72
N ALA A 203 -16.90 -5.29 -3.21
CA ALA A 203 -17.51 -6.34 -4.04
C ALA A 203 -18.97 -6.64 -3.67
N ARG A 204 -19.38 -6.41 -2.42
CA ARG A 204 -20.68 -6.82 -1.89
C ARG A 204 -21.69 -5.67 -1.97
N LEU A 205 -22.61 -5.79 -2.90
CA LEU A 205 -23.77 -4.91 -3.05
C LEU A 205 -25.03 -5.74 -3.28
N ASP A 206 -26.19 -5.12 -3.09
CA ASP A 206 -27.47 -5.78 -3.37
C ASP A 206 -27.50 -6.30 -4.82
N TYR A 207 -28.02 -7.51 -5.03
CA TYR A 207 -27.97 -8.15 -6.34
C TYR A 207 -28.83 -7.41 -7.39
N GLN A 208 -29.91 -6.75 -6.98
CA GLN A 208 -30.75 -5.92 -7.85
C GLN A 208 -30.01 -4.66 -8.27
N ASP A 209 -29.30 -4.01 -7.33
CA ASP A 209 -28.45 -2.86 -7.62
C ASP A 209 -27.29 -3.25 -8.56
N LYS A 210 -26.66 -4.40 -8.32
CA LYS A 210 -25.63 -4.94 -9.21
C LYS A 210 -26.14 -5.14 -10.64
N GLU A 211 -27.31 -5.77 -10.80
CA GLU A 211 -27.91 -5.98 -12.11
C GLU A 211 -28.22 -4.65 -12.81
N ALA A 212 -28.82 -3.70 -12.08
CA ALA A 212 -29.12 -2.36 -12.60
C ALA A 212 -27.85 -1.63 -13.05
N ARG A 213 -26.77 -1.68 -12.27
CA ARG A 213 -25.49 -1.04 -12.58
C ARG A 213 -24.76 -1.66 -13.76
N VAL A 214 -24.79 -2.98 -13.88
CA VAL A 214 -24.25 -3.67 -15.06
C VAL A 214 -25.01 -3.27 -16.31
N ASN A 215 -26.34 -3.26 -16.26
CA ASN A 215 -27.19 -2.90 -17.41
C ASN A 215 -27.08 -1.42 -17.80
N THR A 216 -26.80 -0.54 -16.85
CA THR A 216 -26.67 0.91 -17.07
C THR A 216 -25.22 1.39 -17.20
N SER A 217 -24.23 0.50 -17.11
CA SER A 217 -22.79 0.83 -17.11
C SER A 217 -22.39 1.83 -15.99
N THR A 218 -22.94 1.65 -14.78
CA THR A 218 -22.71 2.50 -13.59
C THR A 218 -22.07 1.74 -12.43
N MET A 219 -21.26 0.74 -12.75
CA MET A 219 -20.45 -0.01 -11.76
C MET A 219 -19.37 0.85 -11.09
N GLU A 220 -18.95 1.92 -11.76
CA GLU A 220 -17.98 2.90 -11.27
C GLU A 220 -18.69 4.25 -11.10
N MET A 221 -18.51 4.91 -9.96
CA MET A 221 -19.18 6.18 -9.66
C MET A 221 -18.36 7.04 -8.69
N LEU A 222 -18.45 8.36 -8.85
CA LEU A 222 -17.97 9.31 -7.84
C LEU A 222 -18.95 9.26 -6.67
N TRP A 223 -18.49 8.77 -5.51
CA TRP A 223 -19.33 8.67 -4.33
C TRP A 223 -19.22 9.93 -3.48
N GLU A 224 -20.24 10.78 -3.52
CA GLU A 224 -20.37 11.93 -2.63
C GLU A 224 -20.88 11.48 -1.25
N ALA A 225 -19.95 11.27 -0.33
CA ALA A 225 -20.18 10.58 0.93
C ALA A 225 -20.63 11.50 2.10
N SER A 226 -20.75 12.81 1.89
CA SER A 226 -21.15 13.74 2.95
C SER A 226 -21.98 14.88 2.40
N ALA A 227 -23.17 15.07 2.96
CA ALA A 227 -24.05 16.20 2.62
C ALA A 227 -23.51 17.56 3.13
N ASN A 228 -22.47 17.55 3.97
CA ASN A 228 -21.98 18.75 4.67
C ASN A 228 -20.62 19.21 4.17
N LEU A 229 -19.80 18.33 3.60
CA LEU A 229 -18.42 18.62 3.21
C LEU A 229 -18.28 19.08 1.74
N GLY A 230 -19.33 18.90 0.92
CA GLY A 230 -19.36 19.29 -0.50
C GLY A 230 -18.25 18.65 -1.34
N GLU A 231 -17.89 19.28 -2.45
CA GLU A 231 -16.87 18.78 -3.42
C GLU A 231 -15.46 18.58 -2.82
N SER A 232 -15.20 19.05 -1.59
CA SER A 232 -13.90 18.89 -0.93
C SER A 232 -13.61 17.45 -0.48
N CYS A 233 -14.58 16.54 -0.55
CA CYS A 233 -14.49 15.16 -0.03
C CYS A 233 -15.00 14.05 -0.98
N GLY A 234 -15.24 14.32 -2.26
CA GLY A 234 -15.65 13.25 -3.20
C GLY A 234 -14.47 12.34 -3.58
N GLN A 235 -14.58 11.02 -3.38
CA GLN A 235 -13.57 10.06 -3.87
C GLN A 235 -13.66 9.94 -5.40
N ARG A 236 -12.66 10.46 -6.12
CA ARG A 236 -12.61 10.42 -7.59
C ARG A 236 -12.31 9.01 -8.08
N THR A 237 -13.34 8.26 -8.46
CA THR A 237 -13.18 7.10 -9.35
C THR A 237 -12.99 7.55 -10.80
N VAL A 238 -12.19 6.75 -11.52
CA VAL A 238 -11.77 6.99 -12.89
C VAL A 238 -12.99 7.00 -13.82
N ARG A 239 -13.17 8.09 -14.56
CA ARG A 239 -14.25 8.22 -15.55
C ARG A 239 -13.80 7.64 -16.88
N LYS A 240 -14.61 6.79 -17.50
CA LYS A 240 -14.55 6.54 -18.94
C LYS A 240 -15.32 7.65 -19.66
N GLN A 241 -14.62 8.57 -20.35
CA GLN A 241 -15.29 9.45 -21.31
C GLN A 241 -15.46 8.73 -22.64
N GLY A 242 -16.71 8.49 -23.03
CA GLY A 242 -17.05 8.14 -24.40
C GLY A 242 -16.96 9.37 -25.30
N GLY A 243 -16.22 9.22 -26.41
CA GLY A 243 -16.33 10.06 -27.61
C GLY A 243 -15.28 11.16 -27.77
N GLY A 244 -14.21 10.88 -28.52
CA GLY A 244 -13.30 11.91 -29.05
C GLY A 244 -11.81 11.57 -28.91
N ASN A 245 -11.08 11.65 -30.03
CA ASN A 245 -9.68 11.22 -30.21
C ASN A 245 -8.65 12.02 -29.38
N THR A 246 -8.45 11.70 -28.10
CA THR A 246 -7.19 11.96 -27.35
C THR A 246 -7.29 11.36 -25.96
N LEU A 247 -6.54 10.31 -25.60
CA LEU A 247 -6.47 9.81 -24.21
C LEU A 247 -5.13 9.13 -23.89
N ALA A 248 -4.19 9.91 -23.34
CA ALA A 248 -3.41 9.46 -22.18
C ALA A 248 -4.25 9.75 -20.92
N PRO A 249 -4.01 9.10 -19.75
CA PRO A 249 -4.59 9.55 -18.50
C PRO A 249 -3.95 10.90 -18.16
N VAL A 250 -4.58 11.98 -18.63
CA VAL A 250 -4.23 13.32 -18.19
C VAL A 250 -5.02 13.55 -16.90
N LEU A 251 -4.30 13.63 -15.79
CA LEU A 251 -4.80 14.19 -14.54
C LEU A 251 -4.98 15.70 -14.73
N GLU A 252 -5.94 16.10 -15.55
CA GLU A 252 -6.34 17.50 -15.68
C GLU A 252 -7.59 17.72 -14.84
N GLY A 253 -7.41 18.43 -13.73
CA GLY A 253 -8.50 18.94 -12.92
C GLY A 253 -9.22 20.04 -13.69
N GLU A 254 -10.32 19.71 -14.35
CA GLU A 254 -11.23 20.70 -14.92
C GLU A 254 -12.51 20.77 -14.06
N LYS A 255 -12.74 21.95 -13.46
CA LYS A 255 -14.02 22.30 -12.85
C LYS A 255 -15.10 22.28 -13.94
N ARG A 256 -15.98 21.29 -13.91
CA ARG A 256 -17.32 21.31 -14.50
C ARG A 256 -18.22 20.66 -13.46
N GLY A 257 -19.14 21.38 -12.81
CA GLY A 257 -20.25 22.06 -13.47
C GLY A 257 -21.36 21.05 -13.69
N GLU A 258 -22.09 20.78 -12.61
CA GLU A 258 -23.38 20.07 -12.46
C GLU A 258 -23.47 18.62 -13.01
N ASP A 259 -24.10 17.76 -12.21
CA ASP A 259 -24.41 16.33 -12.40
C ASP A 259 -23.38 15.30 -11.94
N CYS A 260 -23.21 15.19 -10.61
CA CYS A 260 -22.81 13.95 -9.97
C CYS A 260 -24.06 13.18 -9.53
N TYR A 261 -24.16 11.90 -9.90
CA TYR A 261 -25.26 11.03 -9.48
C TYR A 261 -25.23 10.87 -7.95
N ARG A 262 -26.11 11.62 -7.29
CA ARG A 262 -26.42 11.48 -5.87
C ARG A 262 -27.21 10.19 -5.69
N LEU A 263 -26.57 9.15 -5.15
CA LEU A 263 -27.29 8.00 -4.62
C LEU A 263 -27.61 8.30 -3.17
N ASP A 264 -28.84 8.78 -2.94
CA ASP A 264 -29.41 8.85 -1.61
C ASP A 264 -29.67 7.40 -1.14
N TRP A 265 -28.86 6.94 -0.17
CA TRP A 265 -29.23 5.87 0.75
C TRP A 265 -29.70 6.51 2.06
#